data_AF-A0A8H6J294-F1
#
_entry.id   AF-A0A8H6J294-F1
#
_cell.length_a   1.000
_cell.length_b   1.000
_cell.length_c   1.000
_cell.angle_alpha   90.00
_cell.angle_beta   90.00
_cell.angle_gamma   90.00
#
_symmetry.space_group_name_H-M   'P 1'
#
loop_
_entity.id
_entity.type
_entity.pdbx_description
1 polymer ?
#
loop_
_entity_poly.entity_id
_entity_poly.type
_entity_poly.pdbx_seq_one_letter_code
_entity_poly.pdbx_strand_id
1 'polypeptide(L)'
;MFTLQLVIALLSQSALIAAAPYNRAIQARDNLDDIVNALAPVSQSLAQVDAAVLALDGGPVTANNLLVSSQQAQAATDQATLNIQASGELGAIRAARLRRTTDALIDQTTTTVNDLVSRKPVLDNLGVSPVALESLQRQKISTMALSAALEEKVPRVGQRIAAEGRSQLESVLDQGIAAYSQPAVAAVPIAAPPVAAPPAAAPPAAAPPAAAPPAAAVPAPAAPAAAVPADPNAGTWPDQAGAAPQAGAPAAAAPAPATGAATPAAPAVPVAVVPSTVNGIAPPPPQITRPAGRRLRGGRKNGNNREVEAVEADEE
;
A
#
# COMPACT_ATOMS: atom_id res chain seq x y z
N MET A 1 19.28 -7.09 17.05
CA MET A 1 19.42 -7.80 15.77
C MET A 1 18.24 -8.76 15.62
N PHE A 2 17.07 -8.21 15.31
CA PHE A 2 15.83 -8.98 15.20
C PHE A 2 15.67 -9.53 13.79
N THR A 3 15.78 -10.86 13.69
CA THR A 3 14.95 -11.76 12.86
C THR A 3 14.83 -11.45 11.36
N LEU A 4 15.93 -11.65 10.62
CA LEU A 4 15.93 -11.86 9.15
C LEU A 4 15.57 -13.31 8.76
N GLN A 5 15.36 -14.21 9.72
CA GLN A 5 15.18 -15.66 9.44
C GLN A 5 13.73 -16.13 9.35
N LEU A 6 12.72 -15.27 9.59
CA LEU A 6 11.33 -15.72 9.57
C LEU A 6 10.66 -15.64 8.18
N VAL A 7 11.22 -14.90 7.23
CA VAL A 7 10.62 -14.73 5.89
C VAL A 7 11.02 -15.86 4.92
N ILE A 8 12.07 -16.63 5.21
CA ILE A 8 12.59 -17.66 4.29
C ILE A 8 11.83 -18.99 4.40
N ALA A 9 11.01 -19.21 5.44
CA ALA A 9 10.34 -20.49 5.67
C ALA A 9 9.03 -20.73 4.88
N LEU A 10 8.53 -19.75 4.12
CA LEU A 10 7.22 -19.86 3.43
C LEU A 10 7.29 -20.15 1.91
N LEU A 11 8.48 -20.31 1.33
CA LEU A 11 8.66 -20.45 -0.13
C LEU A 11 8.94 -21.88 -0.63
N SER A 12 8.84 -22.91 0.22
CA SER A 12 9.36 -24.26 -0.09
C SER A 12 8.32 -25.30 -0.54
N GLN A 13 7.13 -24.91 -1.00
CA GLN A 13 6.14 -25.86 -1.51
C GLN A 13 5.52 -25.43 -2.84
N SER A 14 6.26 -25.58 -3.93
CA SER A 14 5.68 -25.66 -5.28
C SER A 14 6.14 -26.95 -5.95
N ALA A 15 5.23 -27.92 -5.88
CA ALA A 15 5.34 -29.25 -6.44
C ALA A 15 5.38 -29.25 -7.98
N LEU A 16 6.11 -30.23 -8.51
CA LEU A 16 6.14 -30.64 -9.90
C LEU A 16 4.73 -31.03 -10.38
N ILE A 17 4.15 -30.28 -11.31
CA ILE A 17 2.97 -30.73 -12.06
C ILE A 17 3.33 -30.81 -13.54
N ALA A 18 3.02 -31.98 -14.08
CA ALA A 18 3.28 -32.44 -15.42
C ALA A 18 2.59 -31.59 -16.51
N ALA A 19 3.26 -31.50 -17.65
CA ALA A 19 2.81 -30.82 -18.84
C ALA A 19 1.54 -31.46 -19.44
N ALA A 20 0.44 -30.71 -19.47
CA ALA A 20 -0.68 -30.93 -20.37
C ALA A 20 -0.80 -29.71 -21.31
N PRO A 21 -0.83 -29.88 -22.64
CA PRO A 21 -0.99 -28.77 -23.57
C PRO A 21 -2.48 -28.47 -23.72
N TYR A 22 -3.04 -27.58 -22.88
CA TYR A 22 -4.43 -27.15 -23.04
C TYR A 22 -4.61 -25.64 -22.81
N ASN A 23 -5.10 -24.97 -23.86
CA ASN A 23 -5.79 -23.67 -23.84
C ASN A 23 -5.01 -22.39 -23.48
N ARG A 24 -3.96 -22.09 -24.25
CA ARG A 24 -3.31 -20.75 -24.25
C ARG A 24 -4.28 -19.59 -24.54
N ALA A 25 -5.32 -19.83 -25.33
CA ALA A 25 -6.31 -18.81 -25.70
C ALA A 25 -7.35 -18.52 -24.59
N ILE A 26 -7.63 -19.48 -23.70
CA ILE A 26 -8.50 -19.26 -22.54
C ILE A 26 -7.69 -18.75 -21.35
N GLN A 27 -6.42 -19.18 -21.17
CA GLN A 27 -5.53 -18.60 -20.16
C GLN A 27 -5.28 -17.10 -20.37
N ALA A 28 -5.20 -16.64 -21.63
CA ALA A 28 -5.16 -15.21 -21.92
C ALA A 28 -6.37 -14.43 -21.38
N ARG A 29 -7.50 -15.13 -21.12
CA ARG A 29 -8.70 -14.54 -20.51
C ARG A 29 -8.65 -14.43 -18.99
N ASP A 30 -7.78 -15.14 -18.28
CA ASP A 30 -7.74 -15.12 -16.81
C ASP A 30 -6.64 -14.21 -16.25
N ASN A 31 -5.57 -13.96 -17.02
CA ASN A 31 -4.39 -13.19 -16.56
C ASN A 31 -4.68 -11.79 -16.00
N LEU A 32 -5.71 -11.07 -16.48
CA LEU A 32 -6.02 -9.73 -15.96
C LEU A 32 -6.56 -9.81 -14.54
N ASP A 33 -7.48 -10.74 -14.28
CA ASP A 33 -8.11 -10.86 -12.97
C ASP A 33 -7.08 -11.34 -11.94
N ASP A 34 -6.14 -12.21 -12.32
CA ASP A 34 -5.01 -12.61 -11.47
C ASP A 34 -4.13 -11.39 -11.08
N ILE A 35 -3.80 -10.53 -12.05
CA ILE A 35 -2.99 -9.33 -11.81
C ILE A 35 -3.75 -8.33 -10.93
N VAL A 36 -5.04 -8.10 -11.19
CA VAL A 36 -5.86 -7.18 -10.38
C VAL A 36 -6.03 -7.72 -8.95
N ASN A 37 -6.25 -9.03 -8.80
CA ASN A 37 -6.33 -9.69 -7.50
C ASN A 37 -5.00 -9.65 -6.75
N ALA A 38 -3.87 -9.75 -7.46
CA ALA A 38 -2.54 -9.59 -6.88
C ALA A 38 -2.27 -8.15 -6.40
N LEU A 39 -2.84 -7.14 -7.07
CA LEU A 39 -2.70 -5.73 -6.69
C LEU A 39 -3.63 -5.30 -5.54
N ALA A 40 -4.73 -6.01 -5.30
CA ALA A 40 -5.69 -5.63 -4.26
C ALA A 40 -5.09 -5.59 -2.83
N PRO A 41 -4.24 -6.55 -2.40
CA PRO A 41 -3.52 -6.44 -1.13
C PRO A 41 -2.57 -5.23 -1.06
N VAL A 42 -2.01 -4.80 -2.19
CA VAL A 42 -1.12 -3.63 -2.27
C VAL A 42 -1.90 -2.34 -2.01
N SER A 43 -3.04 -2.15 -2.68
CA SER A 43 -3.88 -0.96 -2.43
C SER A 43 -4.40 -0.91 -0.99
N GLN A 44 -4.81 -2.05 -0.43
CA GLN A 44 -5.26 -2.15 0.95
C GLN A 44 -4.13 -1.82 1.94
N SER A 45 -2.94 -2.37 1.73
CA SER A 45 -1.81 -2.12 2.63
C SER A 45 -1.31 -0.67 2.55
N LEU A 46 -1.30 -0.05 1.37
CA LEU A 46 -1.04 1.38 1.23
C LEU A 46 -2.07 2.22 1.99
N ALA A 47 -3.36 1.86 1.98
CA ALA A 47 -4.39 2.58 2.71
C ALA A 47 -4.20 2.46 4.23
N GLN A 48 -3.67 1.31 4.70
CA GLN A 48 -3.32 1.13 6.10
C GLN A 48 -2.09 1.95 6.50
N VAL A 49 -1.08 2.05 5.62
CA VAL A 49 0.08 2.93 5.85
C VAL A 49 -0.40 4.38 5.92
N ASP A 50 -1.23 4.82 4.98
CA ASP A 50 -1.82 6.16 4.95
C ASP A 50 -2.56 6.49 6.25
N ALA A 51 -3.48 5.62 6.66
CA ALA A 51 -4.21 5.79 7.92
C ALA A 51 -3.28 5.81 9.14
N ALA A 52 -2.21 5.01 9.17
CA ALA A 52 -1.22 5.02 10.24
C ALA A 52 -0.40 6.32 10.28
N VAL A 53 -0.07 6.90 9.13
CA VAL A 53 0.58 8.21 9.01
C VAL A 53 -0.35 9.33 9.52
N LEU A 54 -1.63 9.29 9.13
CA LEU A 54 -2.61 10.28 9.58
C LEU A 54 -2.90 10.18 11.09
N ALA A 55 -2.85 8.97 11.65
CA ALA A 55 -3.01 8.70 13.07
C ALA A 55 -1.77 9.03 13.92
N LEU A 56 -0.67 9.48 13.29
CA LEU A 56 0.59 9.72 13.99
C LEU A 56 0.48 10.93 14.93
N ASP A 57 0.50 10.66 16.23
CA ASP A 57 0.30 11.61 17.32
C ASP A 57 1.59 11.96 18.08
N GLY A 58 2.72 11.36 17.68
CA GLY A 58 3.99 11.50 18.40
C GLY A 58 4.16 10.49 19.55
N GLY A 59 3.27 9.51 19.68
CA GLY A 59 3.42 8.40 20.61
C GLY A 59 4.20 7.22 20.03
N PRO A 60 4.87 6.40 20.87
CA PRO A 60 5.60 5.21 20.40
C PRO A 60 4.67 4.13 19.82
N VAL A 61 3.40 4.09 20.24
CA VAL A 61 2.41 3.12 19.74
C VAL A 61 2.05 3.40 18.29
N THR A 62 1.76 4.65 17.93
CA THR A 62 1.40 5.03 16.56
C THR A 62 2.60 4.88 15.62
N ALA A 63 3.81 5.18 16.09
CA ALA A 63 5.06 4.92 15.35
C ALA A 63 5.30 3.42 15.07
N ASN A 64 5.03 2.54 16.05
CA ASN A 64 5.13 1.10 15.84
C ASN A 64 4.09 0.60 14.83
N ASN A 65 2.85 1.08 14.92
CA ASN A 65 1.80 0.74 13.96
C ASN A 65 2.20 1.13 12.53
N LEU A 66 2.78 2.31 12.34
CA LEU A 66 3.32 2.75 11.04
C LEU A 66 4.39 1.78 10.52
N LEU A 67 5.32 1.36 11.38
CA LEU A 67 6.36 0.41 11.00
C LEU A 67 5.78 -0.94 10.57
N VAL A 68 4.82 -1.48 11.32
CA VAL A 68 4.15 -2.76 11.00
C VAL A 68 3.39 -2.66 9.68
N SER A 69 2.60 -1.59 9.49
CA SER A 69 1.87 -1.36 8.23
C SER A 69 2.82 -1.22 7.04
N SER A 70 3.96 -0.55 7.20
CA SER A 70 4.96 -0.43 6.14
C SER A 70 5.57 -1.79 5.75
N GLN A 71 5.90 -2.63 6.74
CA GLN A 71 6.41 -3.99 6.48
C GLN A 71 5.38 -4.85 5.76
N GLN A 72 4.10 -4.74 6.14
CA GLN A 72 3.01 -5.42 5.47
C GLN A 72 2.83 -4.94 4.03
N ALA A 73 2.94 -3.64 3.77
CA ALA A 73 2.89 -3.07 2.42
C ALA A 73 4.05 -3.57 1.55
N GLN A 74 5.25 -3.66 2.12
CA GLN A 74 6.41 -4.23 1.42
C GLN A 74 6.16 -5.70 1.05
N ALA A 75 5.71 -6.53 2.01
CA ALA A 75 5.43 -7.94 1.76
C ALA A 75 4.32 -8.14 0.72
N ALA A 76 3.25 -7.33 0.77
CA ALA A 76 2.18 -7.36 -0.23
C ALA A 76 2.69 -6.98 -1.63
N THR A 77 3.56 -5.97 -1.73
CA THR A 77 4.16 -5.53 -2.99
C THR A 77 5.08 -6.59 -3.58
N ASP A 78 5.92 -7.22 -2.76
CA ASP A 78 6.82 -8.29 -3.18
C ASP A 78 6.02 -9.52 -3.66
N GLN A 79 4.96 -9.90 -2.93
CA GLN A 79 4.08 -11.00 -3.34
C GLN A 79 3.32 -10.68 -4.63
N ALA A 80 2.81 -9.46 -4.77
CA ALA A 80 2.14 -9.01 -5.99
C ALA A 80 3.10 -9.11 -7.20
N THR A 81 4.35 -8.70 -7.01
CA THR A 81 5.40 -8.78 -8.04
C THR A 81 5.60 -10.22 -8.52
N LEU A 82 5.72 -11.18 -7.59
CA LEU A 82 5.85 -12.60 -7.93
C LEU A 82 4.63 -13.14 -8.68
N ASN A 83 3.42 -12.80 -8.22
CA ASN A 83 2.19 -13.24 -8.85
C ASN A 83 2.06 -12.68 -10.28
N ILE A 84 2.36 -11.40 -10.47
CA ILE A 84 2.32 -10.73 -11.78
C ILE A 84 3.35 -11.34 -12.72
N GLN A 85 4.57 -11.60 -12.27
CA GLN A 85 5.61 -12.24 -13.08
C GLN A 85 5.17 -13.63 -13.56
N ALA A 86 4.45 -14.39 -12.73
CA ALA A 86 3.89 -15.68 -13.07
C ALA A 86 2.67 -15.60 -14.02
N SER A 87 1.98 -14.46 -14.09
CA SER A 87 0.86 -14.24 -15.02
C SER A 87 1.32 -14.11 -16.48
N GLY A 88 0.42 -14.42 -17.42
CA GLY A 88 0.69 -14.22 -18.85
C GLY A 88 0.58 -12.76 -19.31
N GLU A 89 0.91 -12.50 -20.59
CA GLU A 89 0.77 -11.17 -21.21
C GLU A 89 -0.70 -10.69 -21.27
N LEU A 90 -0.92 -9.38 -21.20
CA LEU A 90 -2.24 -8.78 -21.35
C LEU A 90 -2.56 -8.40 -22.80
N GLY A 91 -3.82 -8.59 -23.19
CA GLY A 91 -4.38 -7.95 -24.38
C GLY A 91 -4.62 -6.44 -24.21
N ALA A 92 -4.60 -5.69 -25.31
CA ALA A 92 -4.67 -4.21 -25.30
C ALA A 92 -5.88 -3.62 -24.54
N ILE A 93 -7.08 -4.20 -24.70
CA ILE A 93 -8.31 -3.72 -24.01
C ILE A 93 -8.17 -3.87 -22.49
N ARG A 94 -7.53 -4.95 -22.04
CA ARG A 94 -7.34 -5.27 -20.61
C ARG A 94 -6.26 -4.42 -19.98
N ALA A 95 -5.21 -4.12 -20.74
CA ALA A 95 -4.18 -3.17 -20.33
C ALA A 95 -4.77 -1.79 -19.99
N ALA A 96 -5.82 -1.34 -20.69
CA ALA A 96 -6.50 -0.10 -20.37
C ALA A 96 -7.24 -0.14 -19.01
N ARG A 97 -7.77 -1.29 -18.59
CA ARG A 97 -8.37 -1.47 -17.26
C ARG A 97 -7.29 -1.52 -16.18
N LEU A 98 -6.22 -2.28 -16.41
CA LEU A 98 -5.05 -2.32 -15.53
C LEU A 98 -4.49 -0.91 -15.30
N ARG A 99 -4.38 -0.11 -16.35
CA ARG A 99 -3.93 1.28 -16.27
C ARG A 99 -4.71 2.09 -15.23
N ARG A 100 -6.05 2.03 -15.22
CA ARG A 100 -6.85 2.77 -14.21
C ARG A 100 -6.54 2.34 -12.78
N THR A 101 -6.32 1.05 -12.56
CA THR A 101 -5.91 0.52 -11.25
C THR A 101 -4.52 1.01 -10.87
N THR A 102 -3.58 1.01 -11.82
CA THR A 102 -2.23 1.55 -11.61
C THR A 102 -2.25 3.05 -11.34
N ASP A 103 -3.01 3.84 -12.09
CA ASP A 103 -3.16 5.29 -11.88
C ASP A 103 -3.67 5.58 -10.46
N ALA A 104 -4.68 4.84 -9.98
CA ALA A 104 -5.17 4.96 -8.61
C ALA A 104 -4.11 4.60 -7.55
N LEU A 105 -3.28 3.57 -7.80
CA LEU A 105 -2.16 3.23 -6.93
C LEU A 105 -1.08 4.32 -6.92
N ILE A 106 -0.82 4.96 -8.05
CA ILE A 106 0.12 6.09 -8.16
C ILE A 106 -0.39 7.27 -7.34
N ASP A 107 -1.66 7.64 -7.48
CA ASP A 107 -2.28 8.73 -6.73
C ASP A 107 -2.26 8.47 -5.22
N GLN A 108 -2.60 7.24 -4.82
CA GLN A 108 -2.58 6.82 -3.42
C GLN A 108 -1.15 6.84 -2.85
N THR A 109 -0.17 6.30 -3.56
CA THR A 109 1.24 6.35 -3.14
C THR A 109 1.73 7.78 -3.00
N THR A 110 1.35 8.66 -3.93
CA THR A 110 1.70 10.09 -3.89
C THR A 110 1.11 10.78 -2.66
N THR A 111 -0.16 10.52 -2.37
CA THR A 111 -0.84 11.05 -1.18
C THR A 111 -0.14 10.59 0.10
N THR A 112 0.11 9.28 0.23
CA THR A 112 0.75 8.71 1.41
C THR A 112 2.18 9.23 1.63
N VAL A 113 2.97 9.39 0.56
CA VAL A 113 4.32 9.98 0.66
C VAL A 113 4.24 11.45 1.08
N ASN A 114 3.32 12.23 0.52
CA ASN A 114 3.13 13.64 0.89
C ASN A 114 2.67 13.80 2.35
N ASP A 115 1.77 12.93 2.81
CA ASP A 115 1.32 12.91 4.20
C ASP A 115 2.46 12.52 5.14
N LEU A 116 3.28 11.55 4.75
CA LEU A 116 4.45 11.14 5.52
C LEU A 116 5.44 12.30 5.66
N VAL A 117 5.77 12.98 4.56
CA VAL A 117 6.64 14.18 4.57
C VAL A 117 6.05 15.28 5.44
N SER A 118 4.73 15.51 5.39
CA SER A 118 4.05 16.50 6.23
C SER A 118 4.12 16.16 7.72
N ARG A 119 4.22 14.86 8.07
CA ARG A 119 4.40 14.35 9.44
C ARG A 119 5.85 14.25 9.88
N LYS A 120 6.83 14.61 9.04
CA LYS A 120 8.26 14.57 9.37
C LYS A 120 8.60 15.22 10.73
N PRO A 121 8.08 16.40 11.11
CA PRO A 121 8.42 17.00 12.41
C PRO A 121 8.05 16.12 13.61
N VAL A 122 6.95 15.36 13.51
CA VAL A 122 6.52 14.43 14.57
C VAL A 122 7.50 13.25 14.68
N LEU A 123 7.91 12.70 13.54
CA LEU A 123 8.88 11.60 13.47
C LEU A 123 10.30 12.03 13.88
N ASP A 124 10.68 13.27 13.57
CA ASP A 124 11.96 13.87 13.99
C ASP A 124 12.01 14.02 15.52
N ASN A 125 10.94 14.53 16.13
CA ASN A 125 10.84 14.66 17.59
C ASN A 125 10.87 13.31 18.31
N LEU A 126 10.38 12.25 17.64
CA LEU A 126 10.45 10.88 18.11
C LEU A 126 11.80 10.20 17.86
N GLY A 127 12.69 10.80 17.06
CA GLY A 127 13.96 10.21 16.67
C GLY A 127 13.84 8.99 15.74
N VAL A 128 12.68 8.78 15.10
CA VAL A 128 12.41 7.62 14.23
C VAL A 128 12.53 7.94 12.73
N SER A 129 12.85 9.19 12.36
CA SER A 129 13.06 9.58 10.96
C SER A 129 14.07 8.73 10.18
N PRO A 130 15.19 8.24 10.75
CA PRO A 130 16.08 7.32 10.05
C PRO A 130 15.42 5.99 9.66
N VAL A 131 14.50 5.49 10.48
CA VAL A 131 13.73 4.26 10.19
C VAL A 131 12.73 4.50 9.07
N ALA A 132 12.07 5.67 9.06
CA ALA A 132 11.19 6.07 7.96
C ALA A 132 11.96 6.22 6.64
N LEU A 133 13.18 6.80 6.67
CA LEU A 133 14.06 6.89 5.51
C LEU A 133 14.41 5.51 4.94
N GLU A 134 14.87 4.58 5.79
CA GLU A 134 15.20 3.22 5.38
C GLU A 134 13.96 2.50 4.81
N SER A 135 12.80 2.69 5.42
CA SER A 135 11.52 2.16 4.94
C SER A 135 11.18 2.68 3.53
N LEU A 136 11.29 3.99 3.29
CA LEU A 136 11.04 4.58 1.97
C LEU A 136 11.99 4.04 0.90
N GLN A 137 13.28 3.85 1.24
CA GLN A 137 14.26 3.27 0.31
C GLN A 137 13.90 1.82 -0.06
N ARG A 138 13.48 1.00 0.91
CA ARG A 138 13.02 -0.37 0.64
C ARG A 138 11.75 -0.39 -0.21
N GLN A 139 10.76 0.45 0.14
CA GLN A 139 9.54 0.60 -0.64
C GLN A 139 9.83 1.05 -2.07
N LYS A 140 10.81 1.93 -2.31
CA LYS A 140 11.25 2.31 -3.66
C LYS A 140 11.72 1.09 -4.44
N ILE A 141 12.58 0.25 -3.86
CA ILE A 141 13.09 -0.95 -4.53
C ILE A 141 11.93 -1.89 -4.91
N SER A 142 11.04 -2.21 -3.96
CA SER A 142 9.89 -3.09 -4.22
C SER A 142 8.91 -2.51 -5.24
N THR A 143 8.62 -1.21 -5.18
CA THR A 143 7.71 -0.53 -6.12
C THR A 143 8.28 -0.49 -7.54
N MET A 144 9.60 -0.28 -7.68
CA MET A 144 10.26 -0.31 -8.99
C MET A 144 10.29 -1.73 -9.57
N ALA A 145 10.46 -2.76 -8.75
CA ALA A 145 10.35 -4.14 -9.19
C ALA A 145 8.93 -4.49 -9.66
N LEU A 146 7.91 -4.06 -8.91
CA LEU A 146 6.50 -4.21 -9.30
C LEU A 146 6.20 -3.49 -10.62
N SER A 147 6.68 -2.25 -10.78
CA SER A 147 6.47 -1.45 -11.99
C SER A 147 7.12 -2.10 -13.22
N ALA A 148 8.35 -2.61 -13.07
CA ALA A 148 9.03 -3.35 -14.13
C ALA A 148 8.28 -4.65 -14.49
N ALA A 149 7.78 -5.39 -13.51
CA ALA A 149 6.98 -6.59 -13.75
C ALA A 149 5.68 -6.26 -14.51
N LEU A 150 5.02 -5.15 -14.19
CA LEU A 150 3.83 -4.69 -14.92
C LEU A 150 4.16 -4.25 -16.35
N GLU A 151 5.27 -3.52 -16.56
CA GLU A 151 5.75 -3.10 -17.90
C GLU A 151 5.95 -4.29 -18.84
N GLU A 152 6.49 -5.41 -18.33
CA GLU A 152 6.69 -6.64 -19.10
C GLU A 152 5.38 -7.29 -19.55
N LYS A 153 4.26 -7.07 -18.82
CA LYS A 153 2.96 -7.64 -19.17
C LYS A 153 2.10 -6.74 -20.06
N VAL A 154 2.48 -5.46 -20.18
CA VAL A 154 1.76 -4.49 -21.01
C VAL A 154 2.21 -4.61 -22.48
N PRO A 155 1.28 -4.66 -23.45
CA PRO A 155 1.62 -4.71 -24.87
C PRO A 155 2.37 -3.44 -25.29
N ARG A 156 3.20 -3.51 -26.35
CA ARG A 156 4.07 -2.39 -26.80
C ARG A 156 3.38 -1.03 -26.89
N VAL A 157 2.11 -0.99 -27.28
CA VAL A 157 1.32 0.25 -27.38
C VAL A 157 1.17 0.97 -26.04
N GLY A 158 1.17 0.24 -24.92
CA GLY A 158 1.05 0.79 -23.56
C GLY A 158 2.38 0.96 -22.81
N GLN A 159 3.50 0.48 -23.35
CA GLN A 159 4.80 0.52 -22.63
C GLN A 159 5.28 1.93 -22.33
N ARG A 160 5.06 2.88 -23.24
CA ARG A 160 5.42 4.29 -23.02
C ARG A 160 4.69 4.87 -21.80
N ILE A 161 3.39 4.62 -21.70
CA ILE A 161 2.55 5.10 -20.59
C ILE A 161 2.97 4.43 -19.28
N ALA A 162 3.27 3.13 -19.31
CA ALA A 162 3.76 2.42 -18.13
C ALA A 162 5.10 3.01 -17.63
N ALA A 163 6.02 3.32 -18.54
CA ALA A 163 7.29 3.97 -18.21
C ALA A 163 7.09 5.39 -17.63
N GLU A 164 6.12 6.16 -18.16
CA GLU A 164 5.74 7.46 -17.60
C GLU A 164 5.22 7.33 -16.16
N GLY A 165 4.32 6.37 -15.89
CA GLY A 165 3.81 6.10 -14.54
C GLY A 165 4.91 5.63 -13.57
N ARG A 166 5.83 4.78 -14.04
CA ARG A 166 7.02 4.37 -13.26
C ARG A 166 7.90 5.56 -12.90
N SER A 167 8.17 6.45 -13.87
CA SER A 167 8.99 7.64 -13.64
C SER A 167 8.35 8.60 -12.63
N GLN A 168 7.02 8.75 -12.70
CA GLN A 168 6.27 9.54 -11.73
C GLN A 168 6.39 8.95 -10.31
N LEU A 169 6.19 7.63 -10.15
CA LEU A 169 6.38 6.96 -8.86
C LEU A 169 7.79 7.11 -8.32
N GLU A 170 8.80 6.91 -9.16
CA GLU A 170 10.20 7.08 -8.79
C GLU A 170 10.47 8.50 -8.29
N SER A 171 9.97 9.52 -9.00
CA SER A 171 10.13 10.92 -8.61
C SER A 171 9.51 11.24 -7.25
N VAL A 172 8.28 10.78 -7.01
CA VAL A 172 7.57 10.98 -5.74
C VAL A 172 8.32 10.32 -4.58
N LEU A 173 8.77 9.07 -4.77
CA LEU A 173 9.53 8.36 -3.74
C LEU A 173 10.88 9.02 -3.48
N ASP A 174 11.57 9.51 -4.51
CA ASP A 174 12.83 10.24 -4.37
C ASP A 174 12.65 11.57 -3.64
N GLN A 175 11.55 12.28 -3.87
CA GLN A 175 11.20 13.48 -3.11
C GLN A 175 10.99 13.14 -1.62
N GLY A 176 10.27 12.07 -1.32
CA GLY A 176 10.11 11.58 0.05
C GLY A 176 11.45 11.22 0.71
N ILE A 177 12.29 10.45 0.02
CA ILE A 177 13.64 10.08 0.49
C ILE A 177 14.49 11.32 0.73
N ALA A 178 14.47 12.30 -0.19
CA ALA A 178 15.22 13.54 -0.06
C ALA A 178 14.76 14.35 1.15
N ALA A 179 13.45 14.45 1.39
CA ALA A 179 12.90 15.12 2.56
C ALA A 179 13.38 14.50 3.88
N TYR A 180 13.44 13.17 3.97
CA TYR A 180 13.92 12.45 5.16
C TYR A 180 15.44 12.37 5.30
N SER A 181 16.17 12.56 4.21
CA SER A 181 17.64 12.58 4.23
C SER A 181 18.19 13.88 4.83
N GLN A 182 17.38 14.94 4.90
CA GLN A 182 17.79 16.17 5.58
C GLN A 182 17.83 15.94 7.09
N PRO A 183 18.93 16.33 7.76
CA PRO A 183 19.02 16.27 9.21
C PRO A 183 17.81 16.96 9.84
N ALA A 184 17.29 16.40 10.93
CA ALA A 184 16.27 17.09 11.71
C ALA A 184 16.81 18.47 12.09
N VAL A 185 16.20 19.52 11.56
CA VAL A 185 16.52 20.88 11.97
C VAL A 185 16.15 20.92 13.43
N ALA A 186 17.16 21.01 14.30
CA ALA A 186 16.95 21.03 15.75
C ALA A 186 15.82 22.01 16.02
N ALA A 187 14.70 21.51 16.57
CA ALA A 187 13.54 22.33 16.83
C ALA A 187 14.04 23.53 17.62
N VAL A 188 14.06 24.70 16.98
CA VAL A 188 14.43 25.94 17.66
C VAL A 188 13.45 25.98 18.83
N PRO A 189 13.93 25.99 20.08
CA PRO A 189 13.05 25.94 21.23
C PRO A 189 12.04 27.05 21.02
N ILE A 190 10.77 26.68 20.83
CA ILE A 190 9.69 27.65 20.72
C ILE A 190 9.76 28.34 22.08
N ALA A 191 10.33 29.55 22.09
CA ALA A 191 10.35 30.38 23.27
C ALA A 191 8.89 30.47 23.69
N ALA A 192 8.59 29.95 24.89
CA ALA A 192 7.22 29.90 25.39
C ALA A 192 6.60 31.28 25.13
N PRO A 193 5.44 31.36 24.45
CA PRO A 193 4.79 32.64 24.21
C PRO A 193 4.75 33.37 25.56
N PRO A 194 5.07 34.68 25.61
CA PRO A 194 5.06 35.41 26.86
C PRO A 194 3.72 35.15 27.52
N VAL A 195 3.76 34.58 28.72
CA VAL A 195 2.57 34.26 29.50
C VAL A 195 1.73 35.52 29.52
N ALA A 196 0.62 35.52 28.78
CA ALA A 196 -0.29 36.65 28.77
C ALA A 196 -0.69 36.88 30.23
N ALA A 197 -0.53 38.13 30.69
CA ALA A 197 -0.92 38.51 32.05
C ALA A 197 -2.33 37.96 32.32
N PRO A 198 -2.58 37.38 33.50
CA PRO A 198 -3.85 36.76 33.81
C PRO A 198 -4.98 37.75 33.50
N PRO A 199 -6.01 37.35 32.72
CA PRO A 199 -7.13 38.22 32.43
C PRO A 199 -7.73 38.69 33.76
N ALA A 200 -7.96 40.00 33.87
CA ALA A 200 -8.66 40.58 35.01
C ALA A 200 -9.98 39.82 35.23
N ALA A 201 -10.26 39.46 36.48
CA ALA A 201 -11.43 38.68 36.85
C ALA A 201 -12.70 39.24 36.20
N ALA A 202 -13.36 38.43 35.37
CA ALA A 202 -14.62 38.80 34.77
C ALA A 202 -15.66 39.06 35.89
N PRO A 203 -16.49 40.11 35.76
CA PRO A 203 -17.57 40.36 36.71
C PRO A 203 -18.51 39.14 36.77
N PRO A 204 -19.14 38.89 37.94
CA PRO A 204 -20.02 37.74 38.14
C PRO A 204 -21.14 37.74 37.10
N ALA A 205 -21.23 36.65 36.34
CA ALA A 205 -22.29 36.42 35.37
C ALA A 205 -23.65 36.39 36.07
N ALA A 206 -24.62 37.12 35.52
CA ALA A 206 -26.00 37.12 35.99
C ALA A 206 -26.58 35.69 35.93
N ALA A 207 -27.40 35.36 36.94
CA ALA A 207 -28.03 34.05 37.09
C ALA A 207 -28.80 33.66 35.81
N PRO A 208 -28.65 32.41 35.33
CA PRO A 208 -29.36 31.95 34.15
C PRO A 208 -30.88 31.96 34.42
N PRO A 209 -31.70 32.40 33.44
CA PRO A 209 -33.15 32.33 33.54
C PRO A 209 -33.62 30.88 33.64
N ALA A 210 -34.65 30.66 34.47
CA ALA A 210 -35.24 29.35 34.71
C ALA A 210 -35.68 28.68 33.40
N ALA A 211 -35.26 27.42 33.22
CA ALA A 211 -35.58 26.62 32.04
C ALA A 211 -37.09 26.45 31.88
N ALA A 212 -37.58 26.73 30.67
CA ALA A 212 -38.98 26.51 30.30
C ALA A 212 -39.33 25.00 30.32
N PRO A 213 -40.57 24.64 30.66
CA PRO A 213 -41.00 23.24 30.71
C PRO A 213 -40.92 22.58 29.31
N PRO A 214 -40.59 21.28 29.25
CA PRO A 214 -40.44 20.56 27.99
C PRO A 214 -41.78 20.50 27.23
N ALA A 215 -41.74 20.91 25.96
CA ALA A 215 -42.85 20.79 25.05
C ALA A 215 -43.18 19.31 24.78
N ALA A 216 -44.48 18.98 24.80
CA ALA A 216 -45.00 17.65 24.56
C ALA A 216 -44.53 17.09 23.21
N ALA A 217 -44.08 15.84 23.22
CA ALA A 217 -43.62 15.12 22.03
C ALA A 217 -44.74 14.98 21.00
N VAL A 218 -44.48 15.46 19.79
CA VAL A 218 -45.33 15.23 18.61
C VAL A 218 -45.11 13.79 18.13
N PRO A 219 -46.18 13.00 17.89
CA PRO A 219 -46.03 11.63 17.42
C PRO A 219 -45.37 11.57 16.04
N ALA A 220 -44.44 10.63 15.89
CA ALA A 220 -43.68 10.40 14.66
C ALA A 220 -44.62 9.92 13.53
N PRO A 221 -44.51 10.47 12.31
CA PRO A 221 -45.27 9.99 11.15
C PRO A 221 -44.84 8.58 10.76
N ALA A 222 -45.83 7.77 10.38
CA ALA A 222 -45.66 6.40 9.94
C ALA A 222 -44.71 6.31 8.73
N ALA A 223 -43.76 5.38 8.79
CA ALA A 223 -42.81 5.12 7.74
C ALA A 223 -43.51 4.67 6.44
N PRO A 224 -43.21 5.27 5.28
CA PRO A 224 -43.73 4.80 4.01
C PRO A 224 -43.15 3.41 3.67
N ALA A 225 -44.02 2.55 3.13
CA ALA A 225 -43.67 1.21 2.69
C ALA A 225 -42.53 1.23 1.66
N ALA A 226 -41.55 0.35 1.85
CA ALA A 226 -40.41 0.18 0.96
C ALA A 226 -40.89 -0.24 -0.44
N ALA A 227 -40.58 0.58 -1.46
CA ALA A 227 -40.71 0.21 -2.85
C ALA A 227 -39.67 -0.86 -3.19
N VAL A 228 -40.14 -1.98 -3.74
CA VAL A 228 -39.30 -3.05 -4.30
C VAL A 228 -38.53 -2.48 -5.50
N PRO A 229 -37.19 -2.57 -5.53
CA PRO A 229 -36.42 -2.11 -6.68
C PRO A 229 -36.75 -2.96 -7.92
N ALA A 230 -37.10 -2.29 -9.01
CA ALA A 230 -37.28 -2.90 -10.31
C ALA A 230 -35.94 -3.42 -10.85
N ASP A 231 -35.96 -4.68 -11.30
CA ASP A 231 -34.85 -5.38 -11.93
C ASP A 231 -34.52 -4.74 -13.30
N PRO A 232 -33.33 -4.16 -13.51
CA PRO A 232 -33.00 -3.48 -14.76
C PRO A 232 -32.58 -4.42 -15.91
N ASN A 233 -32.73 -5.74 -15.79
CA ASN A 233 -32.24 -6.68 -16.79
C ASN A 233 -33.31 -7.27 -17.72
N ALA A 234 -34.28 -6.46 -18.15
CA ALA A 234 -35.20 -6.81 -19.24
C ALA A 234 -34.77 -6.15 -20.57
N GLY A 235 -33.56 -6.49 -21.02
CA GLY A 235 -33.05 -6.16 -22.36
C GLY A 235 -33.37 -7.28 -23.34
N THR A 236 -34.34 -7.03 -24.21
CA THR A 236 -34.86 -7.90 -25.27
C THR A 236 -33.79 -8.35 -26.28
N TRP A 237 -33.54 -9.65 -26.36
CA TRP A 237 -32.97 -10.31 -27.55
C TRP A 237 -34.09 -11.11 -28.24
N PRO A 238 -34.34 -10.94 -29.55
CA PRO A 238 -35.28 -11.80 -30.26
C PRO A 238 -34.60 -13.12 -30.70
N ASP A 239 -35.41 -14.16 -30.77
CA ASP A 239 -35.18 -15.44 -31.43
C ASP A 239 -34.22 -16.46 -30.79
N GLN A 240 -34.77 -17.26 -29.86
CA GLN A 240 -34.55 -18.70 -29.92
C GLN A 240 -35.76 -19.47 -29.40
N ALA A 241 -36.36 -20.25 -30.30
CA ALA A 241 -37.56 -21.02 -30.09
C ALA A 241 -37.32 -22.28 -29.25
N GLY A 242 -38.23 -22.54 -28.30
CA GLY A 242 -38.75 -23.87 -28.02
C GLY A 242 -38.12 -24.66 -26.85
N ALA A 243 -38.75 -24.59 -25.68
CA ALA A 243 -39.12 -25.78 -24.88
C ALA A 243 -40.13 -25.40 -23.78
N ALA A 244 -41.14 -26.24 -23.60
CA ALA A 244 -42.34 -26.08 -22.79
C ALA A 244 -42.11 -26.28 -21.26
N PRO A 245 -43.11 -26.00 -20.40
CA PRO A 245 -42.92 -25.73 -18.97
C PRO A 245 -43.06 -26.98 -18.09
N GLN A 246 -42.36 -27.00 -16.95
CA GLN A 246 -42.75 -27.81 -15.80
C GLN A 246 -43.10 -26.90 -14.62
N ALA A 247 -44.38 -26.98 -14.25
CA ALA A 247 -44.95 -26.46 -13.03
C ALA A 247 -44.62 -27.38 -11.84
N GLY A 248 -44.38 -26.81 -10.67
CA GLY A 248 -44.30 -27.56 -9.42
C GLY A 248 -43.69 -26.78 -8.27
N ALA A 249 -44.52 -26.05 -7.52
CA ALA A 249 -44.23 -25.55 -6.18
C ALA A 249 -44.07 -26.75 -5.19
N PRO A 250 -43.48 -26.59 -3.97
CA PRO A 250 -44.11 -25.80 -2.92
C PRO A 250 -43.16 -24.95 -2.05
N ALA A 251 -43.78 -24.00 -1.35
CA ALA A 251 -43.22 -23.14 -0.33
C ALA A 251 -42.64 -23.92 0.86
N ALA A 252 -41.51 -23.46 1.41
CA ALA A 252 -41.01 -23.88 2.71
C ALA A 252 -40.42 -22.68 3.49
N ALA A 253 -41.13 -22.37 4.58
CA ALA A 253 -40.72 -21.78 5.85
C ALA A 253 -39.54 -20.78 5.91
N ALA A 254 -39.87 -19.56 6.35
CA ALA A 254 -38.92 -18.61 6.94
C ALA A 254 -38.35 -19.14 8.27
N PRO A 255 -37.04 -19.08 8.52
CA PRO A 255 -36.47 -19.34 9.83
C PRO A 255 -36.54 -18.10 10.74
N ALA A 256 -36.92 -18.37 12.00
CA ALA A 256 -36.95 -17.41 13.11
C ALA A 256 -35.54 -16.93 13.52
N PRO A 257 -35.41 -15.77 14.20
CA PRO A 257 -34.13 -15.30 14.72
C PRO A 257 -33.71 -16.11 15.94
N ALA A 258 -32.58 -16.83 15.83
CA ALA A 258 -31.96 -17.51 16.95
C ALA A 258 -31.17 -16.53 17.82
N THR A 259 -31.67 -16.31 19.03
CA THR A 259 -30.96 -15.74 20.16
C THR A 259 -29.83 -16.67 20.64
N GLY A 260 -28.64 -16.11 20.85
CA GLY A 260 -27.66 -16.55 21.85
C GLY A 260 -26.98 -17.90 21.63
N ALA A 261 -25.77 -17.88 21.06
CA ALA A 261 -24.80 -18.95 21.23
C ALA A 261 -23.46 -18.36 21.69
N ALA A 262 -22.99 -18.88 22.82
CA ALA A 262 -21.79 -18.48 23.52
C ALA A 262 -20.53 -18.62 22.65
N THR A 263 -19.64 -17.64 22.79
CA THR A 263 -18.27 -17.66 22.29
C THR A 263 -17.53 -18.90 22.80
N PRO A 264 -17.01 -19.80 21.96
CA PRO A 264 -16.11 -20.84 22.42
C PRO A 264 -14.79 -20.20 22.89
N ALA A 265 -14.39 -20.53 24.12
CA ALA A 265 -13.12 -20.14 24.69
C ALA A 265 -11.97 -20.62 23.79
N ALA A 266 -11.10 -19.68 23.40
CA ALA A 266 -9.89 -19.99 22.68
C ALA A 266 -8.99 -20.93 23.52
N PRO A 267 -8.37 -21.97 22.94
CA PRO A 267 -7.41 -22.80 23.65
C PRO A 267 -6.21 -21.96 24.06
N ALA A 268 -5.94 -21.93 25.37
CA ALA A 268 -4.74 -21.33 25.94
C ALA A 268 -3.51 -22.04 25.38
N VAL A 269 -2.77 -21.37 24.51
CA VAL A 269 -1.42 -21.76 24.13
C VAL A 269 -0.49 -21.51 25.33
N PRO A 270 0.28 -22.51 25.80
CA PRO A 270 1.19 -22.32 26.91
C PRO A 270 2.32 -21.35 26.51
N VAL A 271 2.42 -20.25 27.25
CA VAL A 271 3.57 -19.33 27.16
C VAL A 271 4.79 -20.09 27.70
N ALA A 272 5.64 -20.53 26.79
CA ALA A 272 6.96 -21.04 27.15
C ALA A 272 7.81 -19.89 27.69
N VAL A 273 8.08 -19.91 28.99
CA VAL A 273 9.06 -19.06 29.65
C VAL A 273 10.44 -19.42 29.12
N VAL A 274 11.00 -18.56 28.27
CA VAL A 274 12.38 -18.70 27.81
C VAL A 274 13.29 -17.93 28.78
N PRO A 275 14.29 -18.58 29.41
CA PRO A 275 15.17 -17.90 30.35
C PRO A 275 16.07 -16.88 29.62
N SER A 276 16.14 -15.67 30.16
CA SER A 276 17.06 -14.63 29.69
C SER A 276 18.50 -15.02 30.02
N THR A 277 19.26 -15.48 29.03
CA THR A 277 20.70 -15.65 29.16
C THR A 277 21.41 -14.33 28.90
N VAL A 278 22.05 -13.89 29.98
CA VAL A 278 23.06 -12.86 30.15
C VAL A 278 24.17 -12.93 29.09
N ASN A 279 24.43 -11.78 28.47
CA ASN A 279 25.74 -11.22 28.14
C ASN A 279 26.70 -12.07 27.26
N GLY A 280 26.63 -11.85 25.94
CA GLY A 280 27.67 -12.26 24.99
C GLY A 280 28.20 -11.05 24.24
N ILE A 281 29.42 -10.63 24.57
CA ILE A 281 30.20 -9.65 23.81
C ILE A 281 30.36 -10.18 22.38
N ALA A 282 29.83 -9.45 21.40
CA ALA A 282 29.95 -9.79 19.99
C ALA A 282 31.44 -9.73 19.57
N PRO A 283 31.98 -10.78 18.91
CA PRO A 283 33.32 -10.71 18.35
C PRO A 283 33.38 -9.63 17.24
N PRO A 284 34.52 -8.91 17.11
CA PRO A 284 34.66 -7.89 16.09
C PRO A 284 34.54 -8.49 14.68
N PRO A 285 34.02 -7.71 13.70
CA PRO A 285 33.87 -8.18 12.33
C PRO A 285 35.24 -8.56 11.73
N PRO A 286 35.29 -9.59 10.86
CA PRO A 286 36.51 -9.96 10.17
C PRO A 286 37.00 -8.78 9.34
N GLN A 287 38.22 -8.32 9.63
CA GLN A 287 38.86 -7.31 8.80
C GLN A 287 39.15 -7.92 7.44
N ILE A 288 38.49 -7.39 6.41
CA ILE A 288 38.75 -7.74 5.01
C ILE A 288 40.12 -7.16 4.65
N THR A 289 41.15 -7.99 4.77
CA THR A 289 42.48 -7.70 4.26
C THR A 289 42.38 -7.53 2.74
N ARG A 290 42.50 -6.29 2.26
CA ARG A 290 42.55 -5.99 0.83
C ARG A 290 43.72 -6.74 0.20
N PRO A 291 43.52 -7.56 -0.86
CA PRO A 291 44.62 -8.17 -1.56
C PRO A 291 45.47 -7.09 -2.23
N ALA A 292 46.72 -7.00 -1.79
CA ALA A 292 47.73 -6.15 -2.39
C ALA A 292 48.03 -6.61 -3.82
N GLY A 293 47.94 -5.69 -4.77
CA GLY A 293 48.76 -5.69 -5.97
C GLY A 293 48.37 -6.68 -7.07
N ARG A 294 47.44 -6.28 -7.95
CA ARG A 294 47.47 -6.72 -9.35
C ARG A 294 47.80 -5.51 -10.23
N ARG A 295 49.10 -5.37 -10.53
CA ARG A 295 49.61 -4.43 -11.55
C ARG A 295 48.99 -4.80 -12.90
N LEU A 296 48.04 -3.99 -13.36
CA LEU A 296 47.56 -4.05 -14.73
C LEU A 296 48.64 -3.43 -15.64
N ARG A 297 49.30 -4.32 -16.37
CA ARG A 297 50.32 -4.03 -17.38
C ARG A 297 49.61 -3.52 -18.63
N GLY A 298 50.15 -2.45 -19.21
CA GLY A 298 49.55 -1.73 -20.32
C GLY A 298 49.41 -2.51 -21.63
N GLY A 299 48.40 -2.11 -22.39
CA GLY A 299 48.27 -2.29 -23.84
C GLY A 299 47.52 -1.06 -24.35
N ARG A 300 48.22 -0.01 -24.78
CA ARG A 300 48.53 0.31 -26.19
C ARG A 300 47.30 0.32 -27.12
N LYS A 301 46.95 1.56 -27.49
CA LYS A 301 46.78 2.04 -28.88
C LYS A 301 45.53 1.55 -29.64
N ASN A 302 44.58 2.47 -29.82
CA ASN A 302 44.36 3.06 -31.14
C ASN A 302 43.51 4.33 -31.02
N GLY A 303 44.01 5.40 -31.64
CA GLY A 303 43.22 6.58 -31.93
C GLY A 303 42.33 6.32 -33.14
N ASN A 304 41.16 6.95 -33.14
CA ASN A 304 40.47 7.53 -34.30
C ASN A 304 39.38 8.44 -33.71
N ASN A 305 39.53 9.76 -33.74
CA ASN A 305 39.27 10.66 -34.87
C ASN A 305 37.77 10.76 -35.24
N ARG A 306 37.11 11.81 -34.74
CA ARG A 306 36.14 12.72 -35.41
C ARG A 306 35.37 13.48 -34.32
N GLU A 307 35.60 14.78 -34.10
CA GLU A 307 35.15 15.90 -34.95
C GLU A 307 33.69 15.74 -35.40
N VAL A 308 32.80 16.32 -34.57
CA VAL A 308 31.56 17.01 -34.95
C VAL A 308 31.38 18.03 -33.82
N GLU A 309 32.02 19.19 -33.87
CA GLU A 309 31.67 20.36 -34.69
C GLU A 309 30.17 20.72 -34.63
N ALA A 310 29.94 21.76 -33.83
CA ALA A 310 29.00 22.85 -34.01
C ALA A 310 27.85 22.69 -35.03
N VAL A 311 26.62 22.73 -34.52
CA VAL A 311 25.46 23.35 -35.18
C VAL A 311 24.73 24.11 -34.06
N GLU A 312 24.91 25.43 -33.94
CA GLU A 312 24.08 26.48 -34.58
C GLU A 312 22.64 26.38 -34.03
N ALA A 313 22.22 27.18 -33.04
CA ALA A 313 21.86 28.60 -33.16
C ALA A 313 20.88 28.85 -34.32
N ASP A 314 19.59 28.61 -34.10
CA ASP A 314 18.48 29.43 -34.62
C ASP A 314 17.15 28.81 -34.16
N GLU A 315 16.28 29.62 -33.55
CA GLU A 315 14.84 29.77 -33.89
C GLU A 315 14.09 30.43 -32.72
N GLU A 316 13.69 31.68 -33.04
CA GLU A 316 12.60 32.55 -32.54
C GLU A 316 11.90 32.31 -31.19
#